data_AF-A0A8J2JLC9-F1
#
_entry.id   AF-A0A8J2JLC9-F1
#
_cell.length_a   1.000
_cell.length_b   1.000
_cell.length_c   1.000
_cell.angle_alpha   90.00
_cell.angle_beta   90.00
_cell.angle_gamma   90.00
#
_symmetry.space_group_name_H-M   'P 1'
#
loop_
_entity.id
_entity.type
_entity.pdbx_description
1 polymer ?
#
loop_
_entity_poly.entity_id
_entity_poly.type
_entity_poly.pdbx_seq_one_letter_code
_entity_poly.pdbx_strand_id
1 'polypeptide(L)'
;MLELIKQNRLNYLIAGTRFSKYSAKAAVLTRVKEKFWFCRLSPNGNILHYGDCEEKATPTPEELNSKVNVVDLLDLLTGKDCPNMKDRKKTNASLAFSLVKERDPPQSIDFIAPDEKTFDMWTDGINALL
;
A
#
# COMPACT_ATOMS: atom_id res chain seq x y z
N MET A 1 -6.86 -2.41 -26.05
CA MET A 1 -6.08 -1.28 -25.48
C MET A 1 -6.21 -1.22 -23.96
N LEU A 2 -7.42 -1.34 -23.40
CA LEU A 2 -7.66 -1.36 -21.94
C LEU A 2 -6.94 -2.52 -21.21
N GLU A 3 -6.86 -3.71 -21.81
CA GLU A 3 -6.17 -4.86 -21.19
C GLU A 3 -4.67 -4.65 -21.03
N LEU A 4 -4.01 -3.95 -21.97
CA LEU A 4 -2.58 -3.67 -21.87
C LEU A 4 -2.28 -2.65 -20.77
N ILE A 5 -3.16 -1.66 -20.60
CA ILE A 5 -3.09 -0.70 -19.49
C ILE A 5 -3.28 -1.42 -18.17
N LYS A 6 -4.28 -2.32 -18.07
CA LYS A 6 -4.52 -3.16 -16.90
C LYS A 6 -3.28 -4.02 -16.57
N GLN A 7 -2.72 -4.71 -17.55
CA GLN A 7 -1.50 -5.51 -17.37
C GLN A 7 -0.31 -4.66 -16.91
N ASN A 8 -0.14 -3.45 -17.45
CA ASN A 8 0.91 -2.54 -17.00
C ASN A 8 0.75 -2.13 -15.53
N ARG A 9 -0.49 -1.88 -15.07
CA ARG A 9 -0.78 -1.60 -13.65
C ARG A 9 -0.49 -2.81 -12.76
N LEU A 10 -0.93 -3.99 -13.17
CA LEU A 10 -0.67 -5.23 -12.42
C LEU A 10 0.82 -5.56 -12.35
N ASN A 11 1.56 -5.37 -13.43
CA ASN A 11 3.01 -5.58 -13.45
C ASN A 11 3.73 -4.62 -12.49
N TYR A 12 3.24 -3.39 -12.36
CA TYR A 12 3.77 -2.44 -11.38
C TYR A 12 3.51 -2.89 -9.94
N LEU A 13 2.30 -3.38 -9.64
CA LEU A 13 2.00 -3.98 -8.34
C LEU A 13 2.87 -5.22 -8.06
N ILE A 14 3.11 -6.06 -9.07
CA ILE A 14 3.96 -7.25 -8.94
C ILE A 14 5.42 -6.88 -8.66
N ALA A 15 5.94 -5.84 -9.32
CA ALA A 15 7.27 -5.29 -9.03
C ALA A 15 7.34 -4.78 -7.58
N GLY A 16 6.25 -4.19 -7.10
CA GLY A 16 6.09 -3.74 -5.72
C GLY A 16 6.60 -2.33 -5.51
N THR A 17 6.32 -1.79 -4.33
CA THR A 17 6.62 -0.41 -3.98
C THR A 17 6.95 -0.30 -2.51
N ARG A 18 7.89 0.60 -2.22
CA ARG A 18 8.28 0.98 -0.88
C ARG A 18 7.49 2.19 -0.42
N PHE A 19 6.99 2.13 0.81
CA PHE A 19 6.20 3.16 1.46
C PHE A 19 6.86 3.58 2.77
N SER A 20 6.74 4.85 3.14
CA SER A 20 7.29 5.38 4.39
C SER A 20 6.32 5.13 5.55
N LYS A 21 6.81 4.62 6.69
CA LYS A 21 6.01 4.56 7.92
C LYS A 21 5.96 5.94 8.56
N TYR A 22 4.82 6.60 8.45
CA TYR A 22 4.68 7.93 9.01
C TYR A 22 4.30 7.85 10.50
N SER A 23 5.30 7.87 11.40
CA SER A 23 5.10 7.97 12.86
C SER A 23 5.56 9.34 13.38
N ALA A 24 4.62 10.16 13.82
CA ALA A 24 4.91 11.49 14.39
C ALA A 24 5.73 11.40 15.70
N LYS A 25 5.58 10.33 16.49
CA LYS A 25 6.35 10.12 17.73
C LYS A 25 7.78 9.60 17.48
N ALA A 26 8.00 8.83 16.41
CA ALA A 26 9.31 8.26 16.10
C ALA A 26 10.31 9.33 15.61
N ALA A 27 9.82 10.38 14.94
CA ALA A 27 10.64 11.50 14.46
C ALA A 27 11.18 12.40 15.58
N VAL A 28 10.50 12.45 16.73
CA VAL A 28 10.84 13.38 17.83
C VAL A 28 11.83 12.78 18.84
N LEU A 29 11.79 11.46 19.06
CA LEU A 29 12.54 10.83 20.16
C LEU A 29 13.88 10.22 19.73
N THR A 30 14.12 10.03 18.44
CA THR A 30 15.30 9.31 17.97
C THR A 30 15.75 9.75 16.58
N ARG A 31 17.06 9.99 16.39
CA ARG A 31 17.76 10.07 15.07
C ARG A 31 17.72 8.71 14.32
N VAL A 32 16.60 7.99 14.37
CA VAL A 32 16.51 6.58 13.97
C VAL A 32 16.03 6.47 12.54
N LYS A 33 16.76 5.65 11.76
CA LYS A 33 16.46 5.12 10.42
C LYS A 33 14.99 5.32 10.04
N GLU A 34 14.75 6.01 8.93
CA GLU A 34 13.43 6.02 8.29
C GLU A 34 12.94 4.58 8.15
N LYS A 35 11.83 4.27 8.84
CA LYS A 35 11.26 2.92 8.80
C LYS A 35 10.41 2.82 7.55
N PHE A 36 10.86 2.01 6.60
CA PHE A 36 10.10 1.72 5.40
C PHE A 36 9.35 0.40 5.55
N TRP A 37 8.34 0.24 4.72
CA TRP A 37 7.71 -1.05 4.48
C TRP A 37 7.50 -1.20 2.98
N PHE A 38 7.43 -2.44 2.54
CA PHE A 38 7.29 -2.79 1.13
C PHE A 38 5.97 -3.54 0.95
N CYS A 39 5.30 -3.32 -0.18
CA CYS A 39 4.12 -4.06 -0.57
C CYS A 39 4.24 -4.46 -2.04
N ARG A 40 3.82 -5.69 -2.38
CA ARG A 40 3.79 -6.20 -3.74
C ARG A 40 2.70 -7.23 -3.95
N LEU A 41 2.23 -7.34 -5.18
CA LEU A 41 1.32 -8.38 -5.62
C LEU A 41 2.10 -9.63 -6.03
N SER A 42 1.53 -10.80 -5.76
CA SER A 42 2.05 -12.06 -6.26
C SER A 42 1.91 -12.11 -7.79
N PRO A 43 2.79 -12.81 -8.52
CA PRO A 43 2.74 -12.84 -9.99
C PRO A 43 1.42 -13.37 -10.58
N ASN A 44 0.68 -14.17 -9.81
CA ASN A 44 -0.64 -14.68 -10.20
C ASN A 44 -1.81 -13.72 -9.90
N GLY A 45 -1.55 -12.57 -9.26
CA GLY A 45 -2.57 -11.56 -8.95
C GLY A 45 -3.44 -11.84 -7.72
N ASN A 46 -3.15 -12.88 -6.94
CA ASN A 46 -4.07 -13.36 -5.90
C ASN A 46 -3.71 -12.92 -4.47
N ILE A 47 -2.47 -12.54 -4.20
CA ILE A 47 -1.97 -12.28 -2.84
C ILE A 47 -1.14 -10.99 -2.83
N LEU A 48 -1.44 -10.07 -1.92
CA LEU A 48 -0.55 -8.95 -1.60
C LEU A 48 0.35 -9.35 -0.43
N HIS A 49 1.65 -9.31 -0.66
CA HIS A 49 2.69 -9.50 0.35
C HIS A 49 3.19 -8.14 0.82
N TYR A 50 3.31 -7.96 2.13
CA TYR A 50 3.82 -6.72 2.70
C TYR A 50 4.55 -6.93 4.03
N GLY A 51 5.39 -5.97 4.41
CA GLY A 51 6.23 -6.09 5.59
C GLY A 51 7.29 -5.01 5.67
N ASP A 52 8.00 -4.97 6.79
CA ASP A 52 9.04 -3.97 7.05
C ASP A 52 10.25 -4.20 6.15
N CYS A 53 10.86 -3.12 5.64
CA CYS A 53 12.05 -3.23 4.82
C CYS A 53 13.04 -2.10 5.14
N GLU A 54 14.31 -2.32 4.79
CA GLU A 54 15.31 -1.26 4.82
C GLU A 54 15.18 -0.34 3.59
N GLU A 55 15.82 0.83 3.64
CA GLU A 55 15.70 1.88 2.62
C GLU A 55 16.10 1.43 1.21
N LYS A 56 17.06 0.51 1.09
CA LYS A 56 17.59 0.03 -0.19
C LYS A 56 17.17 -1.41 -0.51
N ALA A 57 16.33 -2.01 0.33
CA ALA A 57 15.90 -3.40 0.15
C ALA A 57 14.73 -3.50 -0.84
N THR A 58 14.80 -4.49 -1.73
CA THR A 58 13.66 -4.93 -2.55
C THR A 58 13.31 -6.36 -2.14
N PRO A 59 12.51 -6.53 -1.08
CA PRO A 59 12.26 -7.85 -0.52
C PRO A 59 11.51 -8.76 -1.48
N THR A 60 11.88 -10.03 -1.46
CA THR A 60 11.15 -11.11 -2.10
C THR A 60 9.83 -11.37 -1.35
N PRO A 61 8.84 -12.02 -1.98
CA PRO A 61 7.58 -12.37 -1.31
C PRO A 61 7.75 -13.18 -0.01
N GLU A 62 8.84 -13.95 0.09
CA GLU A 62 9.18 -14.82 1.24
C GLU A 62 9.74 -14.03 2.43
N GLU A 63 10.39 -12.90 2.18
CA GLU A 63 10.93 -12.00 3.21
C GLU A 63 9.83 -11.12 3.83
N LEU A 64 8.67 -11.02 3.18
CA LEU A 64 7.51 -10.25 3.64
C LEU A 64 6.63 -11.09 4.55
N ASN A 65 6.60 -10.72 5.83
CA ASN A 65 5.96 -11.50 6.89
C ASN A 65 4.42 -11.42 6.93
N SER A 66 3.83 -10.49 6.18
CA SER A 66 2.38 -10.29 6.17
C SER A 66 1.81 -10.50 4.77
N LYS A 67 0.61 -11.05 4.71
CA LYS A 67 -0.11 -11.32 3.46
C LYS A 67 -1.60 -11.08 3.60
N VAL A 68 -2.23 -10.72 2.49
CA VAL A 68 -3.69 -10.66 2.34
C VAL A 68 -4.06 -11.21 0.98
N ASN A 69 -5.09 -12.04 0.89
CA ASN A 69 -5.59 -12.45 -0.41
C ASN A 69 -6.41 -11.31 -1.01
N VAL A 70 -6.26 -11.10 -2.30
CA VAL A 70 -7.03 -10.08 -3.04
C VAL A 70 -8.52 -10.34 -2.92
N VAL A 71 -8.94 -11.61 -2.89
CA VAL A 71 -10.35 -12.00 -2.69
C VAL A 71 -10.91 -11.63 -1.31
N ASP A 72 -10.05 -11.38 -0.32
CA ASP A 72 -10.48 -10.96 1.03
C ASP A 72 -10.58 -9.44 1.15
N LEU A 73 -10.29 -8.69 0.07
CA LEU A 73 -10.42 -7.24 0.02
C LEU A 73 -11.85 -6.87 -0.37
N LEU A 74 -12.45 -5.96 0.39
CA LEU A 74 -13.81 -5.49 0.17
C LEU A 74 -13.84 -4.19 -0.65
N ASP A 75 -12.93 -3.27 -0.34
CA ASP A 75 -12.98 -1.94 -0.89
C ASP A 75 -11.61 -1.24 -0.83
N LEU A 76 -11.46 -0.23 -1.68
CA LEU A 76 -10.33 0.69 -1.71
C LEU A 76 -10.83 2.09 -1.34
N LEU A 77 -10.42 2.57 -0.18
CA LEU A 77 -10.68 3.94 0.25
C LEU A 77 -9.51 4.83 -0.18
N THR A 78 -9.79 6.08 -0.53
CA THR A 78 -8.76 7.07 -0.87
C THR A 78 -8.99 8.36 -0.12
N GLY A 79 -7.96 9.18 0.02
CA GLY A 79 -8.17 10.53 0.52
C GLY A 79 -8.63 10.59 1.98
N LYS A 80 -9.71 11.36 2.17
CA LYS A 80 -10.31 11.65 3.46
C LYS A 80 -11.14 10.47 4.00
N ASP A 81 -11.49 9.54 3.13
CA ASP A 81 -12.28 8.36 3.48
C ASP A 81 -11.40 7.28 4.15
N CYS A 82 -10.08 7.40 4.05
CA CYS A 82 -9.15 6.50 4.71
C CYS A 82 -9.21 6.66 6.26
N PRO A 83 -9.33 5.55 7.03
CA PRO A 83 -9.36 5.60 8.48
C PRO A 83 -8.16 6.33 9.10
N ASN A 84 -6.98 6.20 8.49
CA ASN A 84 -5.73 6.83 8.93
C ASN A 84 -5.67 8.36 8.72
N MET A 85 -6.60 8.95 7.95
CA MET A 85 -6.60 10.38 7.60
C MET A 85 -7.57 11.22 8.45
N LYS A 86 -8.43 10.61 9.28
CA LYS A 86 -9.43 11.34 10.08
C LYS A 86 -8.83 12.44 10.98
N ASP A 87 -7.60 12.24 11.46
CA ASP A 87 -6.90 13.17 12.37
C ASP A 87 -5.57 13.73 11.80
N ARG A 88 -5.31 13.58 10.49
CA ARG A 88 -4.04 14.00 9.87
C ARG A 88 -4.16 15.31 9.07
N LYS A 89 -3.01 16.00 8.91
CA LYS A 89 -2.92 17.22 8.10
C LYS A 89 -3.41 16.97 6.67
N LYS A 90 -4.30 17.85 6.17
CA LYS A 90 -4.95 17.79 4.84
C LYS A 90 -4.02 17.49 3.66
N THR A 91 -2.76 17.90 3.71
CA THR A 91 -1.79 17.74 2.61
C THR A 91 -1.38 16.30 2.35
N ASN A 92 -1.46 15.42 3.35
CA ASN A 92 -1.08 14.00 3.18
C ASN A 92 -2.27 13.14 2.73
N ALA A 93 -3.49 13.69 2.75
CA ALA A 93 -4.69 12.94 2.39
C ALA A 93 -4.72 12.60 0.90
N SER A 94 -4.26 13.48 0.00
CA SER A 94 -4.34 13.26 -1.45
C SER A 94 -3.52 12.06 -1.96
N LEU A 95 -2.53 11.61 -1.20
CA LEU A 95 -1.71 10.43 -1.52
C LEU A 95 -2.04 9.22 -0.64
N ALA A 96 -3.06 9.35 0.21
CA ALA A 96 -3.47 8.29 1.13
C ALA A 96 -4.50 7.38 0.47
N PHE A 97 -4.32 6.08 0.65
CA PHE A 97 -5.30 5.06 0.29
C PHE A 97 -5.28 3.91 1.30
N SER A 98 -6.39 3.20 1.44
CA SER A 98 -6.56 2.12 2.40
C SER A 98 -7.27 0.94 1.77
N LEU A 99 -6.71 -0.26 1.93
CA LEU A 99 -7.33 -1.52 1.51
C LEU A 99 -8.17 -2.09 2.65
N VAL A 100 -9.48 -2.15 2.48
CA VAL A 100 -10.40 -2.69 3.47
C VAL A 100 -10.48 -4.21 3.34
N LYS A 101 -10.27 -4.92 4.45
CA LYS A 101 -10.37 -6.38 4.50
C LYS A 101 -11.72 -6.81 5.06
N GLU A 102 -12.21 -7.95 4.58
CA GLU A 102 -13.35 -8.66 5.14
C GLU A 102 -12.96 -9.31 6.48
N ARG A 103 -13.11 -8.55 7.58
CA ARG A 103 -12.96 -9.03 8.97
C ARG A 103 -13.98 -8.36 9.87
N ASP A 104 -14.31 -9.00 10.99
CA ASP A 104 -15.08 -8.39 12.08
C ASP A 104 -14.17 -8.22 13.32
N PRO A 105 -13.77 -6.99 13.70
CA PRO A 105 -14.10 -5.72 13.04
C PRO A 105 -13.30 -5.49 11.74
N PRO A 106 -13.79 -4.61 10.83
CA PRO A 106 -13.12 -4.30 9.58
C PRO A 106 -11.70 -3.78 9.82
N GLN A 107 -10.71 -4.42 9.20
CA GLN A 107 -9.32 -4.01 9.27
C GLN A 107 -8.89 -3.41 7.93
N SER A 108 -8.19 -2.28 7.95
CA SER A 108 -7.57 -1.72 6.76
C SER A 108 -6.05 -1.94 6.73
N ILE A 109 -5.48 -1.99 5.53
CA ILE A 109 -4.06 -1.72 5.31
C ILE A 109 -3.95 -0.31 4.77
N ASP A 110 -3.25 0.55 5.50
CA ASP A 110 -3.21 1.97 5.25
C ASP A 110 -1.90 2.37 4.56
N PHE A 111 -2.00 3.10 3.46
CA PHE A 111 -0.89 3.53 2.63
C PHE A 111 -0.84 5.06 2.54
N ILE A 112 0.38 5.57 2.32
CA ILE A 112 0.63 6.93 1.85
C ILE A 112 1.64 6.80 0.72
N ALA A 113 1.22 7.04 -0.50
CA ALA A 113 2.08 6.97 -1.67
C ALA A 113 3.21 8.02 -1.56
N PRO A 114 4.43 7.71 -2.05
CA PRO A 114 5.53 8.67 -2.10
C PRO A 114 5.28 9.80 -3.12
N ASP A 115 4.50 9.53 -4.16
CA ASP A 115 4.15 10.48 -5.22
C ASP A 115 2.80 10.13 -5.87
N GLU A 116 2.27 11.06 -6.69
CA GLU A 116 0.99 10.93 -7.39
C GLU A 116 0.99 9.77 -8.39
N LYS A 117 2.10 9.57 -9.11
CA LYS A 117 2.22 8.44 -10.05
C LYS A 117 2.04 7.10 -9.33
N THR A 118 2.67 6.94 -8.17
CA THR A 118 2.56 5.72 -7.38
C THR A 118 1.15 5.55 -6.84
N PHE A 119 0.52 6.63 -6.38
CA PHE A 119 -0.87 6.63 -5.96
C PHE A 119 -1.79 6.14 -7.09
N ASP A 120 -1.69 6.71 -8.29
CA ASP A 120 -2.50 6.33 -9.45
C ASP A 120 -2.26 4.88 -9.85
N MET A 121 -0.99 4.46 -9.92
CA MET A 121 -0.64 3.08 -10.29
C MET A 121 -1.19 2.05 -9.31
N TRP A 122 -1.16 2.35 -8.01
CA TRP A 122 -1.68 1.47 -6.97
C TRP A 122 -3.19 1.45 -6.95
N THR A 123 -3.85 2.60 -6.99
CA THR A 123 -5.31 2.68 -6.96
C THR A 123 -5.94 2.08 -8.22
N ASP A 124 -5.43 2.41 -9.41
CA ASP A 124 -5.84 1.77 -10.67
C ASP A 124 -5.62 0.25 -10.64
N GLY A 125 -4.46 -0.19 -10.14
CA GLY A 125 -4.09 -1.60 -10.11
C GLY A 125 -4.97 -2.42 -9.17
N ILE A 126 -5.32 -1.87 -8.01
CA ILE A 126 -6.23 -2.51 -7.06
C ILE A 126 -7.67 -2.49 -7.58
N ASN A 127 -8.15 -1.37 -8.14
CA ASN A 127 -9.48 -1.31 -8.77
C ASN A 127 -9.62 -2.25 -9.98
N ALA A 128 -8.51 -2.64 -10.60
CA ALA A 128 -8.49 -3.63 -11.66
C ALA A 128 -8.59 -5.08 -11.14
N LEU A 129 -8.33 -5.30 -9.85
CA LEU A 129 -8.37 -6.60 -9.17
C LEU A 129 -9.68 -6.84 -8.42
N LEU A 130 -10.30 -5.76 -7.91
CA LEU A 130 -11.66 -5.75 -7.36
C LEU A 130 -12.70 -5.77 -8.49
#